data_AF-A0A1Q4DVD3-F1
#
_entry.id   AF-A0A1Q4DVD3-F1
#
_cell.length_a   1.000
_cell.length_b   1.000
_cell.length_c   1.000
_cell.angle_alpha   90.00
_cell.angle_beta   90.00
_cell.angle_gamma   90.00
#
_symmetry.space_group_name_H-M   'P 1'
#
loop_
_entity.id
_entity.type
_entity.pdbx_description
1 polymer ?
#
loop_
_entity_poly.entity_id
_entity_poly.type
_entity_poly.pdbx_seq_one_letter_code
_entity_poly.pdbx_strand_id
1 'polypeptide(L)'
;MYLLRKDPALALVCGVLLLVLAGALLVSDRYWVAASRPVVDDLAEVTVPPELGETISAIDAYGVHIRRVPSKAEQYVAIKRASYGLEAPAPAYTHMRGPRFGYSVREATFLGMPFWYHVEYGHVLFFSSDWGVVAAPLNEIGHAALDKANGRDLRATSMIPWWRHVWGWPFVAGVALALWLWHRRTVRWRAENGYI
;
A
#
# COMPACT_ATOMS: atom_id res chain seq x y z
N MET A 1 -32.29 13.74 -6.29
CA MET A 1 -31.22 14.02 -7.28
C MET A 1 -31.19 15.48 -7.75
N TYR A 2 -32.32 16.22 -7.80
CA TYR A 2 -32.38 17.65 -8.17
C TYR A 2 -31.63 18.62 -7.24
N LEU A 3 -31.28 18.18 -6.01
CA LEU A 3 -30.61 18.99 -4.99
C LEU A 3 -29.10 19.16 -5.24
N LEU A 4 -28.40 18.21 -5.86
CA LEU A 4 -26.95 18.32 -6.11
C LEU A 4 -26.58 19.39 -7.14
N ARG A 5 -27.54 19.85 -7.97
CA ARG A 5 -27.28 20.71 -9.13
C ARG A 5 -27.03 22.20 -8.80
N LYS A 6 -27.35 22.65 -7.58
CA LYS A 6 -27.27 24.07 -7.17
C LYS A 6 -26.02 24.43 -6.35
N ASP A 7 -25.14 23.47 -6.06
CA ASP A 7 -23.92 23.74 -5.27
C ASP A 7 -22.70 23.09 -5.95
N PRO A 8 -22.00 23.85 -6.81
CA PRO A 8 -20.89 23.31 -7.58
C PRO A 8 -19.73 22.88 -6.68
N ALA A 9 -19.57 23.48 -5.49
CA ALA A 9 -18.51 23.12 -4.56
C ALA A 9 -18.76 21.75 -3.92
N LEU A 10 -19.98 21.50 -3.41
CA LEU A 10 -20.34 20.19 -2.87
C LEU A 10 -20.28 19.10 -3.95
N ALA A 11 -20.80 19.38 -5.14
CA ALA A 11 -20.76 18.44 -6.26
C ALA A 11 -19.31 18.09 -6.68
N LEU A 12 -18.42 19.08 -6.73
CA LEU A 12 -17.01 18.89 -7.04
C LEU A 12 -16.32 18.01 -5.98
N VAL A 13 -16.49 18.33 -4.69
CA VAL A 13 -15.88 17.56 -3.60
C VAL A 13 -16.37 16.11 -3.63
N CYS A 14 -17.68 15.89 -3.76
CA CYS A 14 -18.24 14.54 -3.90
C CYS A 14 -17.69 13.80 -5.14
N GLY A 15 -17.58 14.49 -6.28
CA GLY A 15 -17.02 13.92 -7.51
C GLY A 15 -15.57 13.46 -7.33
N VAL A 16 -14.73 14.31 -6.72
CA VAL A 16 -13.33 13.97 -6.42
C VAL A 16 -13.24 12.79 -5.44
N LEU A 17 -14.03 12.78 -4.37
CA LEU A 17 -14.06 11.67 -3.41
C LEU A 17 -14.45 10.35 -4.08
N LEU A 18 -15.44 10.37 -4.98
CA LEU A 18 -15.85 9.18 -5.73
C LEU A 18 -14.73 8.68 -6.65
N LEU A 19 -13.99 9.58 -7.31
CA LEU A 19 -12.85 9.21 -8.14
C LEU A 19 -11.71 8.61 -7.31
N VAL A 20 -11.38 9.20 -6.17
CA VAL A 20 -10.37 8.67 -5.24
C VAL A 20 -10.76 7.29 -4.73
N LEU A 21 -12.02 7.12 -4.31
CA LEU A 21 -12.54 5.84 -3.84
C LEU A 21 -12.50 4.78 -4.96
N ALA A 22 -12.95 5.12 -6.17
CA ALA A 22 -12.91 4.21 -7.31
C ALA A 22 -11.46 3.81 -7.64
N GLY A 23 -10.53 4.76 -7.66
CA GLY A 23 -9.11 4.50 -7.86
C GLY A 23 -8.53 3.57 -6.79
N ALA A 24 -8.80 3.83 -5.51
CA ALA A 24 -8.36 3.00 -4.40
C ALA A 24 -8.93 1.57 -4.49
N LEU A 25 -10.21 1.42 -4.82
CA LEU A 25 -10.88 0.13 -4.88
C LEU A 25 -10.46 -0.72 -6.09
N LEU A 26 -10.10 -0.10 -7.21
CA LEU A 26 -9.74 -0.80 -8.45
C LEU A 26 -8.24 -1.07 -8.56
N VAL A 27 -7.42 -0.07 -8.22
CA VAL A 27 -5.97 -0.09 -8.48
C VAL A 27 -5.19 -0.58 -7.27
N SER A 28 -5.66 -0.31 -6.04
CA SER A 28 -4.89 -0.73 -4.86
C SER A 28 -5.00 -2.23 -4.61
N ASP A 29 -3.85 -2.82 -4.31
CA ASP A 29 -3.67 -4.16 -3.75
C ASP A 29 -4.18 -4.29 -2.29
N ARG A 30 -4.50 -3.18 -1.61
CA ARG A 30 -4.97 -3.13 -0.21
C ARG A 30 -6.37 -3.67 0.03
N TYR A 31 -6.64 -4.20 1.22
CA TYR A 31 -7.95 -4.77 1.56
C TYR A 31 -9.07 -3.71 1.60
N TRP A 32 -10.28 -4.12 1.24
CA TRP A 32 -11.48 -3.28 1.33
C TRP A 32 -12.03 -3.17 2.75
N VAL A 33 -11.92 -4.28 3.50
CA VAL A 33 -12.30 -4.34 4.91
C VAL A 33 -11.20 -3.76 5.79
N ALA A 34 -11.58 -3.34 7.00
CA ALA A 34 -10.62 -2.91 8.00
C ALA A 34 -9.70 -4.08 8.32
N ALA A 35 -8.44 -3.97 7.93
CA ALA A 35 -7.48 -5.06 8.04
C ALA A 35 -6.07 -4.54 8.29
N SER A 36 -5.32 -5.33 9.04
CA SER A 36 -3.89 -5.17 9.22
C SER A 36 -3.16 -6.01 8.18
N ARG A 37 -2.23 -5.41 7.43
CA ARG A 37 -1.44 -6.12 6.42
C ARG A 37 0.07 -5.91 6.60
N PRO A 38 0.90 -6.96 6.48
CA PRO A 38 2.35 -6.80 6.44
C PRO A 38 2.79 -6.25 5.08
N VAL A 39 3.75 -5.33 5.09
CA VAL A 39 4.34 -4.69 3.90
C VAL A 39 5.84 -4.53 4.12
N VAL A 40 6.62 -4.68 3.05
CA VAL A 40 8.03 -4.32 3.02
C VAL A 40 8.21 -3.19 2.03
N ASP A 41 8.64 -2.04 2.52
CA ASP A 41 9.03 -0.93 1.66
C ASP A 41 10.41 -1.19 1.08
N ASP A 42 10.53 -0.97 -0.22
CA ASP A 42 11.80 -0.95 -0.94
C ASP A 42 12.53 0.36 -0.66
N LEU A 43 13.68 0.28 0.00
CA LEU A 43 14.47 1.45 0.37
C LEU A 43 15.68 1.64 -0.54
N ALA A 44 16.42 0.57 -0.82
CA ALA A 44 17.63 0.63 -1.61
C ALA A 44 17.95 -0.70 -2.30
N GLU A 45 18.60 -0.60 -3.46
CA GLU A 45 19.32 -1.71 -4.06
C GLU A 45 20.62 -1.93 -3.28
N VAL A 46 20.96 -3.20 -3.05
CA VAL A 46 22.15 -3.56 -2.28
C VAL A 46 22.95 -4.63 -3.00
N THR A 47 24.26 -4.49 -2.91
CA THR A 47 25.21 -5.57 -3.19
C THR A 47 25.27 -6.45 -1.94
N VAL A 48 24.92 -7.72 -2.09
CA VAL A 48 25.03 -8.68 -0.98
C VAL A 48 26.43 -9.28 -1.00
N PRO A 49 27.22 -9.15 0.08
CA PRO A 49 28.55 -9.73 0.15
C PRO A 49 28.48 -11.27 0.11
N PRO A 50 29.53 -11.97 -0.36
CA PRO A 50 29.55 -13.43 -0.42
C PRO A 50 29.31 -14.11 0.93
N GLU A 51 29.74 -13.46 2.02
CA GLU A 51 29.51 -13.88 3.42
C GLU A 51 28.02 -13.95 3.78
N LEU A 52 27.17 -13.18 3.11
CA LEU A 52 25.72 -13.23 3.21
C LEU A 52 25.06 -14.01 2.05
N GLY A 53 25.86 -14.59 1.15
CA GLY A 53 25.39 -15.35 -0.01
C GLY A 53 24.70 -16.66 0.37
N GLU A 54 25.23 -17.40 1.35
CA GLU A 54 24.53 -18.54 1.95
C GLU A 54 23.25 -18.10 2.69
N THR A 55 23.26 -16.88 3.24
CA THR A 55 22.09 -16.28 3.88
C THR A 55 20.97 -16.06 2.87
N ILE A 56 21.23 -15.83 1.58
CA ILE A 56 20.16 -15.71 0.57
C ILE A 56 19.33 -17.00 0.47
N SER A 57 20.00 -18.15 0.36
CA SER A 57 19.34 -19.46 0.36
C SER A 57 18.65 -19.74 1.69
N ALA A 58 19.22 -19.29 2.81
CA ALA A 58 18.59 -19.38 4.12
C ALA A 58 17.38 -18.44 4.28
N ILE A 59 17.37 -17.28 3.63
CA ILE A 59 16.23 -16.35 3.61
C ILE A 59 15.08 -16.95 2.84
N ASP A 60 15.34 -17.63 1.71
CA ASP A 60 14.29 -18.33 0.98
C ASP A 60 13.72 -19.51 1.79
N ALA A 61 14.53 -20.19 2.60
CA ALA A 61 14.10 -21.34 3.41
C ALA A 61 13.44 -20.97 4.76
N TYR A 62 13.88 -19.88 5.41
CA TYR A 62 13.52 -19.53 6.79
C TYR A 62 13.03 -18.09 6.95
N GLY A 63 12.96 -17.32 5.87
CA GLY A 63 12.48 -15.95 5.89
C GLY A 63 10.99 -15.85 6.15
N VAL A 64 10.53 -14.63 6.41
CA VAL A 64 9.11 -14.30 6.53
C VAL A 64 8.52 -14.18 5.12
N HIS A 65 7.67 -15.14 4.75
CA HIS A 65 6.98 -15.14 3.47
C HIS A 65 5.70 -14.28 3.54
N ILE A 66 5.76 -13.11 2.91
CA ILE A 66 4.61 -12.21 2.73
C ILE A 66 4.03 -12.50 1.35
N ARG A 67 2.90 -13.20 1.33
CA ARG A 67 2.19 -13.51 0.09
C ARG A 67 1.70 -12.23 -0.59
N ARG A 68 1.94 -12.12 -1.90
CA ARG A 68 1.36 -11.04 -2.71
C ARG A 68 -0.15 -11.22 -2.77
N VAL A 69 -0.88 -10.14 -2.50
CA VAL A 69 -2.31 -10.07 -2.75
C VAL A 69 -2.50 -9.42 -4.12
N PRO A 70 -3.08 -10.12 -5.11
CA PRO A 70 -3.31 -9.53 -6.43
C PRO A 70 -4.29 -8.35 -6.32
N SER A 71 -4.07 -7.33 -7.14
CA SER A 71 -4.97 -6.18 -7.22
C SER A 71 -6.34 -6.59 -7.75
N LYS A 72 -7.34 -5.74 -7.57
CA LYS A 72 -8.73 -6.06 -7.96
C LYS A 72 -8.88 -6.05 -9.47
N ALA A 73 -8.15 -5.15 -10.15
CA ALA A 73 -8.00 -5.18 -11.60
C ALA A 73 -7.37 -6.51 -12.08
N GLU A 74 -6.31 -7.00 -11.42
CA GLU A 74 -5.70 -8.30 -11.75
C GLU A 74 -6.67 -9.46 -11.55
N GLN A 75 -7.40 -9.48 -10.44
CA GLN A 75 -8.43 -10.50 -10.18
C GLN A 75 -9.53 -10.46 -11.24
N TYR A 76 -10.01 -9.27 -11.61
CA TYR A 76 -11.02 -9.11 -12.65
C TYR A 76 -10.52 -9.61 -14.02
N VAL A 77 -9.29 -9.27 -14.40
CA VAL A 77 -8.67 -9.75 -15.64
C VAL A 77 -8.54 -11.27 -15.63
N ALA A 78 -8.12 -11.87 -14.52
CA ALA A 78 -8.03 -13.32 -14.37
C ALA A 78 -9.40 -14.00 -14.55
N ILE A 79 -10.45 -13.49 -13.90
CA ILE A 79 -11.82 -13.99 -14.03
C ILE A 79 -12.32 -13.85 -15.48
N LYS A 80 -12.07 -12.72 -16.13
CA LYS A 80 -12.48 -12.50 -17.52
C LYS A 80 -11.77 -13.46 -18.48
N ARG A 81 -10.46 -13.66 -18.34
CA ARG A 81 -9.73 -14.65 -19.14
C ARG A 81 -10.27 -16.07 -18.95
N ALA A 82 -10.52 -16.46 -17.71
CA ALA A 82 -11.13 -17.77 -17.40
C ALA A 82 -12.49 -17.93 -18.07
N SER A 83 -13.31 -16.87 -18.13
CA SER A 83 -14.61 -16.91 -18.83
C SER A 83 -14.50 -17.11 -20.35
N TYR A 84 -13.34 -16.82 -20.94
CA TYR A 84 -13.04 -17.09 -22.36
C TYR A 84 -12.30 -18.43 -22.58
N GLY A 85 -12.14 -19.26 -21.55
CA GLY A 85 -11.37 -20.51 -21.62
C GLY A 85 -9.86 -20.29 -21.76
N LEU A 86 -9.37 -19.08 -21.48
CA LEU A 86 -7.96 -18.75 -21.48
C LEU A 86 -7.38 -18.95 -20.07
N GLU A 87 -6.17 -19.51 -19.99
CA GLU A 87 -5.46 -19.60 -18.73
C GLU A 87 -5.17 -18.20 -18.15
N ALA A 88 -5.35 -18.09 -16.83
CA ALA A 88 -4.95 -16.91 -16.08
C ALA A 88 -3.40 -16.88 -16.03
N PRO A 89 -2.78 -15.70 -16.15
CA PRO A 89 -1.33 -15.59 -16.03
C PRO A 89 -0.91 -16.10 -14.64
N ALA A 90 -0.11 -17.17 -14.62
CA ALA A 90 0.43 -17.74 -13.40
C ALA A 90 1.64 -16.91 -12.93
N PRO A 91 1.80 -16.68 -11.61
CA PRO A 91 2.99 -16.03 -11.08
C PRO A 91 4.24 -16.88 -11.38
N ALA A 92 5.32 -16.26 -11.86
CA ALA A 92 6.53 -16.98 -12.26
C ALA A 92 7.75 -16.56 -11.43
N TYR A 93 8.65 -17.52 -11.16
CA TYR A 93 9.93 -17.27 -10.51
C TYR A 93 10.93 -16.54 -11.42
N THR A 94 10.68 -16.51 -12.74
CA THR A 94 11.51 -15.82 -13.72
C THR A 94 11.56 -14.30 -13.53
N HIS A 95 10.60 -13.73 -12.79
CA HIS A 95 10.57 -12.30 -12.44
C HIS A 95 11.08 -12.01 -11.02
N MET A 96 11.79 -12.95 -10.40
CA MET A 96 12.39 -12.73 -9.10
C MET A 96 13.43 -11.62 -9.18
N ARG A 97 13.23 -10.56 -8.40
CA ARG A 97 14.21 -9.48 -8.26
C ARG A 97 15.28 -9.92 -7.26
N GLY A 98 16.49 -9.43 -7.50
CA GLY A 98 17.62 -9.62 -6.59
C GLY A 98 17.35 -9.07 -5.18
N PRO A 99 18.25 -9.36 -4.24
CA PRO A 99 18.12 -8.91 -2.85
C PRO A 99 18.07 -7.39 -2.78
N ARG A 100 17.14 -6.87 -1.98
CA ARG A 100 16.99 -5.43 -1.73
C ARG A 100 16.94 -5.16 -0.23
N PHE A 101 17.34 -3.96 0.14
CA PHE A 101 17.20 -3.47 1.50
C PHE A 101 15.86 -2.77 1.63
N GLY A 102 15.11 -3.14 2.66
CA GLY A 102 13.77 -2.64 2.88
C GLY A 102 13.43 -2.39 4.33
N TYR A 103 12.20 -1.94 4.55
CA TYR A 103 11.66 -1.68 5.86
C TYR A 103 10.32 -2.39 6.05
N SER A 104 10.25 -3.28 7.03
CA SER A 104 9.07 -4.05 7.35
C SER A 104 8.15 -3.27 8.28
N VAL A 105 6.95 -3.03 7.78
CA VAL A 105 5.87 -2.33 8.48
C VAL A 105 4.57 -3.13 8.38
N ARG A 106 3.68 -2.85 9.32
CA ARG A 106 2.33 -3.37 9.30
C ARG A 106 1.35 -2.21 9.15
N GLU A 107 0.68 -2.17 8.01
CA GLU A 107 -0.28 -1.13 7.64
C GLU A 107 -1.68 -1.46 8.19
N ALA A 108 -2.39 -0.44 8.66
CA ALA A 108 -3.83 -0.48 8.90
C ALA A 108 -4.55 0.10 7.67
N THR A 109 -5.39 -0.73 7.04
CA THR A 109 -6.04 -0.42 5.77
C THR A 109 -7.55 -0.52 5.87
N PHE A 110 -8.26 0.33 5.11
CA PHE A 110 -9.71 0.29 4.94
C PHE A 110 -10.08 0.89 3.58
N LEU A 111 -11.07 0.32 2.88
CA LEU A 111 -11.50 0.76 1.54
C LEU A 111 -10.36 0.88 0.52
N GLY A 112 -9.35 0.01 0.61
CA GLY A 112 -8.18 0.06 -0.29
C GLY A 112 -7.19 1.20 0.02
N MET A 113 -7.34 1.88 1.15
CA MET A 113 -6.51 3.01 1.56
C MET A 113 -5.80 2.70 2.89
N PRO A 114 -4.54 3.14 3.09
CA PRO A 114 -3.83 3.03 4.35
C PRO A 114 -4.02 4.30 5.20
N PHE A 115 -4.24 4.10 6.50
CA PHE A 115 -4.49 5.19 7.45
C PHE A 115 -3.41 5.27 8.53
N TRP A 116 -2.73 4.17 8.79
CA TRP A 116 -1.72 4.10 9.83
C TRP A 116 -0.75 2.96 9.51
N TYR A 117 0.43 3.02 10.14
CA TYR A 117 1.37 1.90 10.14
C TYR A 117 2.16 1.88 11.44
N HIS A 118 2.70 0.71 11.76
CA HIS A 118 3.72 0.57 12.79
C HIS A 118 4.85 -0.32 12.28
N VAL A 119 6.01 -0.18 12.91
CA VAL A 119 7.18 -1.01 12.61
C VAL A 119 6.90 -2.43 13.08
N GLU A 120 7.11 -3.43 12.21
CA GLU A 120 6.94 -4.84 12.56
C GLU A 120 8.31 -5.47 12.84
N TYR A 121 9.20 -5.50 11.84
CA TYR A 121 10.55 -6.04 11.97
C TYR A 121 11.67 -5.02 11.71
N GLY A 122 11.33 -3.78 11.35
CA GLY A 122 12.33 -2.74 11.07
C GLY A 122 13.04 -2.98 9.74
N HIS A 123 14.36 -2.78 9.71
CA HIS A 123 15.13 -2.95 8.49
C HIS A 123 15.32 -4.44 8.16
N VAL A 124 15.05 -4.81 6.91
CA VAL A 124 15.07 -6.21 6.45
C VAL A 124 15.81 -6.32 5.12
N LEU A 125 16.42 -7.48 4.87
CA LEU A 125 16.82 -7.88 3.52
C LEU A 125 15.66 -8.66 2.91
N PHE A 126 15.27 -8.36 1.67
CA PHE A 126 14.14 -9.03 1.05
C PHE A 126 14.35 -9.33 -0.43
N PHE A 127 13.63 -10.34 -0.91
CA PHE A 127 13.47 -10.68 -2.32
C PHE A 127 12.00 -10.51 -2.68
N SER A 128 11.74 -10.08 -3.91
CA SER A 128 10.38 -9.98 -4.43
C SER A 128 10.23 -10.85 -5.67
N SER A 129 9.10 -11.54 -5.76
CA SER A 129 8.69 -12.33 -6.91
C SER A 129 7.21 -12.06 -7.20
N ASP A 130 6.69 -12.66 -8.27
CA ASP A 130 5.27 -12.56 -8.58
C ASP A 130 4.38 -13.20 -7.50
N TRP A 131 4.93 -14.07 -6.65
CA TRP A 131 4.23 -14.75 -5.56
C TRP A 131 4.16 -13.93 -4.27
N GLY A 132 5.08 -12.98 -4.08
CA GLY A 132 5.22 -12.30 -2.80
C GLY A 132 6.61 -11.77 -2.54
N VAL A 133 6.78 -11.34 -1.29
CA VAL A 133 8.03 -10.90 -0.74
C VAL A 133 8.50 -11.91 0.29
N VAL A 134 9.77 -12.30 0.24
CA VAL A 134 10.41 -13.05 1.31
C VAL A 134 11.39 -12.11 1.99
N ALA A 135 11.21 -11.87 3.27
CA ALA A 135 12.00 -10.90 4.03
C ALA A 135 12.66 -11.55 5.23
N ALA A 136 13.89 -11.16 5.52
CA ALA A 136 14.59 -11.56 6.73
C ALA A 136 15.04 -10.35 7.54
N PRO A 137 14.71 -10.30 8.85
CA PRO A 137 15.24 -9.30 9.74
C PRO A 137 16.75 -9.49 9.88
N LEU A 138 17.47 -8.37 9.85
CA LEU A 138 18.91 -8.35 10.00
C LEU A 138 19.27 -8.04 11.45
N ASN A 139 20.26 -8.73 11.98
CA ASN A 139 20.91 -8.33 13.22
C ASN A 139 21.99 -7.26 12.93
N GLU A 140 22.59 -6.68 13.98
CA GLU A 140 23.64 -5.67 13.82
C GLU A 140 24.86 -6.15 13.00
N ILE A 141 25.18 -7.45 13.08
CA ILE A 141 26.26 -8.06 12.28
C ILE A 141 25.90 -8.03 10.78
N GLY A 142 24.66 -8.40 10.44
CA GLY A 142 24.14 -8.37 9.07
C GLY A 142 24.07 -6.95 8.51
N HIS A 143 23.69 -5.97 9.34
CA HIS A 143 23.74 -4.56 8.99
C HIS A 143 25.16 -4.11 8.69
N ALA A 144 26.11 -4.37 9.59
CA ALA A 144 27.51 -3.99 9.39
C ALA A 144 28.14 -4.63 8.14
N ALA A 145 27.80 -5.89 7.85
CA ALA A 145 28.24 -6.59 6.65
C ALA A 145 27.69 -5.95 5.37
N LEU A 146 26.40 -5.58 5.37
CA LEU A 146 25.79 -4.86 4.24
C LEU A 146 26.37 -3.46 4.08
N ASP A 147 26.54 -2.70 5.15
CA ASP A 147 27.09 -1.36 5.10
C ASP A 147 28.52 -1.37 4.55
N LYS A 148 29.34 -2.34 5.00
CA LYS A 148 30.69 -2.57 4.49
C LYS A 148 30.70 -2.93 3.01
N ALA A 149 29.79 -3.81 2.56
CA ALA A 149 29.70 -4.24 1.16
C ALA A 149 29.22 -3.12 0.23
N ASN A 150 28.38 -2.21 0.74
CA ASN A 150 27.80 -1.11 -0.04
C ASN A 150 28.56 0.22 0.15
N GLY A 151 29.58 0.25 1.01
CA GLY A 151 30.44 1.42 1.26
C GLY A 151 29.72 2.60 1.91
N ARG A 152 28.55 2.39 2.51
CA ARG A 152 27.71 3.43 3.14
C ARG A 152 26.83 2.82 4.22
N ASP A 153 26.46 3.64 5.20
CA ASP A 153 25.41 3.28 6.17
C ASP A 153 24.04 3.32 5.47
N LEU A 154 23.47 2.14 5.24
CA LEU A 154 22.18 1.99 4.56
C LEU A 154 21.03 2.50 5.44
N ARG A 155 21.13 2.40 6.76
CA ARG A 155 20.09 2.87 7.69
C ARG A 155 20.06 4.39 7.75
N ALA A 156 21.22 5.04 7.76
CA ALA A 156 21.31 6.50 7.79
C ALA A 156 20.93 7.15 6.45
N THR A 157 21.15 6.45 5.33
CA THR A 157 20.90 7.00 3.98
C THR A 157 19.51 6.67 3.43
N SER A 158 18.74 5.80 4.09
CA SER A 158 17.42 5.39 3.64
C SER A 158 16.32 6.06 4.44
N MET A 159 15.36 6.69 3.76
CA MET A 159 14.19 7.29 4.39
C MET A 159 12.95 6.43 4.13
N ILE A 160 12.23 6.09 5.19
CA ILE A 160 10.98 5.34 5.08
C ILE A 160 9.93 6.26 4.42
N PRO A 161 9.28 5.83 3.32
CA PRO A 161 8.30 6.63 2.62
C PRO A 161 6.95 6.64 3.36
N TRP A 162 6.92 7.24 4.55
CA TRP A 162 5.77 7.24 5.48
C TRP A 162 4.45 7.67 4.81
N TRP A 163 4.52 8.58 3.83
CA TRP A 163 3.36 9.07 3.09
C TRP A 163 2.60 7.94 2.36
N ARG A 164 3.28 6.86 1.97
CA ARG A 164 2.66 5.68 1.33
C ARG A 164 1.70 4.94 2.26
N HIS A 165 1.79 5.18 3.56
CA HIS A 165 1.08 4.46 4.63
C HIS A 165 -0.04 5.27 5.30
N VAL A 166 -0.17 6.55 4.95
CA VAL A 166 -1.14 7.45 5.63
C VAL A 166 -1.94 8.32 4.66
N TRP A 167 -1.86 8.05 3.35
CA TRP A 167 -2.57 8.84 2.34
C TRP A 167 -4.11 8.67 2.36
N GLY A 168 -4.66 7.75 3.16
CA GLY A 168 -6.10 7.65 3.38
C GLY A 168 -6.69 8.84 4.15
N TRP A 169 -5.90 9.58 4.95
CA TRP A 169 -6.41 10.70 5.76
C TRP A 169 -7.01 11.86 4.93
N PRO A 170 -6.40 12.30 3.82
CA PRO A 170 -7.02 13.25 2.89
C PRO A 170 -8.45 12.86 2.46
N PHE A 171 -8.75 11.58 2.28
CA PHE A 171 -10.11 11.13 1.95
C PHE A 171 -11.08 11.38 3.09
N VAL A 172 -10.69 11.07 4.33
CA VAL A 172 -11.50 11.36 5.54
C VAL A 172 -11.76 12.85 5.68
N ALA A 173 -10.73 13.68 5.49
CA ALA A 173 -10.85 15.13 5.54
C ALA A 173 -11.82 15.65 4.45
N GLY A 174 -11.75 15.09 3.23
CA GLY A 174 -12.68 15.43 2.15
C GLY A 174 -14.13 15.01 2.45
N VAL A 175 -14.35 13.82 3.04
CA VAL A 175 -15.68 13.39 3.49
C VAL A 175 -16.23 14.33 4.57
N ALA A 176 -15.41 14.68 5.55
CA ALA A 176 -15.79 15.64 6.59
C ALA A 176 -16.16 17.01 5.99
N LEU A 177 -15.39 17.49 5.02
CA LEU A 177 -15.69 18.73 4.30
C LEU A 177 -17.01 18.63 3.52
N ALA A 178 -17.28 17.53 2.82
CA ALA A 178 -18.52 17.31 2.10
C ALA A 178 -19.73 17.31 3.07
N LEU A 179 -19.61 16.63 4.20
CA LEU A 179 -20.64 16.60 5.24
C LEU A 179 -20.87 17.99 5.84
N TRP A 180 -19.81 18.75 6.07
CA TRP A 180 -19.91 20.12 6.59
C TRP A 180 -20.63 21.05 5.60
N LEU A 181 -20.27 21.00 4.30
CA LEU A 181 -20.94 21.76 3.25
C LEU A 181 -22.42 21.38 3.14
N TRP A 182 -22.72 20.09 3.16
CA TRP A 182 -24.09 19.57 3.15
C TRP A 182 -24.90 20.03 4.37
N HIS A 183 -24.32 19.97 5.57
CA HIS A 183 -24.95 20.45 6.80
C HIS A 183 -25.25 21.95 6.72
N ARG A 184 -24.25 22.78 6.36
CA ARG A 184 -24.40 24.24 6.23
C ARG A 184 -25.53 24.61 5.26
N ARG A 185 -25.64 23.86 4.16
CA ARG A 185 -26.72 24.05 3.19
C ARG A 185 -28.07 23.64 3.75
N THR A 186 -28.16 22.50 4.41
CA THR A 186 -29.41 22.01 5.00
C THR A 186 -29.97 23.00 6.02
N VAL A 187 -29.10 23.61 6.83
CA VAL A 187 -29.48 24.67 7.77
C VAL A 187 -30.03 25.90 7.03
N ARG A 188 -29.35 26.40 5.99
CA ARG A 188 -29.85 27.55 5.20
C ARG A 188 -31.19 27.26 4.54
N TRP A 189 -31.32 26.09 3.91
CA TRP A 189 -32.57 25.69 3.27
C TRP A 189 -33.71 25.59 4.29
N ARG A 190 -33.44 25.09 5.50
CA ARG A 190 -34.45 25.05 6.57
C ARG A 190 -34.89 26.44 7.01
N ALA A 191 -33.94 27.37 7.16
CA ALA A 191 -34.24 28.77 7.50
C ALA A 191 -35.05 29.48 6.39
N GLU A 192 -34.67 29.29 5.12
CA GLU A 192 -35.39 29.86 3.96
C GLU A 192 -36.83 29.35 3.82
N ASN A 193 -37.13 28.15 4.32
CA ASN A 193 -38.46 27.55 4.25
C ASN A 193 -39.24 27.64 5.58
N GLY A 194 -38.74 28.42 6.55
CA GLY A 194 -39.44 28.68 7.81
C GLY A 194 -39.54 27.48 8.76
N TYR A 195 -38.66 26.49 8.62
CA TYR A 195 -38.59 25.34 9.55
C TYR A 195 -37.78 25.64 10.81
N ILE A 196 -37.01 26.75 10.81
CA ILE A 196 -36.20 27.28 11.92
C ILE A 196 -36.17 28.80 11.78
#